data_AF-A0A3P6RYE6-F1
#
_entry.id   AF-A0A3P6RYE6-F1
#
_cell.length_a   1.000
_cell.length_b   1.000
_cell.length_c   1.000
_cell.angle_alpha   90.00
_cell.angle_beta   90.00
_cell.angle_gamma   90.00
#
_symmetry.space_group_name_H-M   'P 1'
#
loop_
_entity.id
_entity.type
_entity.pdbx_description
1 polymer ?
#
loop_
_entity_poly.entity_id
_entity_poly.type
_entity_poly.pdbx_seq_one_letter_code
_entity_poly.pdbx_strand_id
1 'polypeptide(L)'
;MDVIHDARRVGSLLAHKYAVHMVNVFDTQVAHSVLQHDKFGKPLHDMRSISFVNLQRVYYPQSIMLSDVTPRKLSQSPNWGIRPMSDELLLTSVEEAHCLLSALHQTLSNLIPVHLRGLFEDKCIEVSVIFACFLSEEKCIFWVLLASPTRPPPMSFNPGSPYRASTRGRGPPPTYMQ
;
A
#
# COMPACT_ATOMS: atom_id res chain seq x y z
N MET A 1 5.83 3.84 9.80
CA MET A 1 5.04 2.74 9.24
C MET A 1 3.61 3.20 9.31
N ASP A 2 2.98 3.35 8.15
CA ASP A 2 1.63 3.92 8.05
C ASP A 2 0.62 2.79 8.09
N VAL A 3 -0.35 2.86 8.99
CA VAL A 3 -1.42 1.85 9.07
C VAL A 3 -2.59 2.35 8.27
N ILE A 4 -3.01 1.57 7.27
CA ILE A 4 -4.09 1.94 6.35
C ILE A 4 -5.03 0.75 6.16
N HIS A 5 -6.30 1.04 5.90
CA HIS A 5 -7.24 0.04 5.41
C HIS A 5 -7.49 0.26 3.92
N ASP A 6 -7.27 -0.78 3.10
CA ASP A 6 -7.40 -0.67 1.64
C ASP A 6 -6.48 0.44 1.11
N ALA A 7 -5.18 0.24 1.33
CA ALA A 7 -4.14 1.16 0.88
C ALA A 7 -4.16 1.32 -0.64
N ARG A 8 -4.71 0.34 -1.36
CA ARG A 8 -4.89 0.42 -2.81
C ARG A 8 -5.74 1.63 -3.20
N ARG A 9 -6.91 1.76 -2.59
CA ARG A 9 -7.84 2.86 -2.87
C ARG A 9 -7.30 4.21 -2.40
N VAL A 10 -6.73 4.26 -1.19
CA VAL A 10 -6.20 5.50 -0.61
C VAL A 10 -4.98 6.00 -1.37
N GLY A 11 -4.05 5.10 -1.70
CA GLY A 11 -2.84 5.39 -2.46
C GLY A 11 -3.13 5.98 -3.83
N SER A 12 -4.07 5.38 -4.57
CA SER A 12 -4.53 5.90 -5.87
C SER A 12 -4.96 7.37 -5.80
N LEU A 13 -5.75 7.73 -4.77
CA LEU A 13 -6.28 9.08 -4.62
C LEU A 13 -5.18 10.07 -4.24
N LEU A 14 -4.31 9.69 -3.29
CA LEU A 14 -3.22 10.54 -2.81
C LEU A 14 -2.20 10.81 -3.91
N ALA A 15 -1.85 9.78 -4.68
CA ALA A 15 -0.87 9.89 -5.73
C ALA A 15 -1.41 10.74 -6.91
N HIS A 16 -2.65 10.50 -7.35
CA HIS A 16 -3.25 11.23 -8.47
C HIS A 16 -3.56 12.70 -8.15
N LYS A 17 -4.06 13.00 -6.94
CA LYS A 17 -4.47 14.38 -6.60
C LYS A 17 -3.36 15.23 -5.96
N TYR A 18 -2.42 14.59 -5.27
CA TYR A 18 -1.46 15.30 -4.43
C TYR A 18 -0.01 14.88 -4.67
N ALA A 19 0.27 13.96 -5.61
CA ALA A 19 1.60 13.41 -5.88
C ALA A 19 2.29 12.83 -4.63
N VAL A 20 1.49 12.30 -3.70
CA VAL A 20 1.98 11.67 -2.47
C VAL A 20 2.14 10.17 -2.69
N HIS A 21 3.32 9.65 -2.34
CA HIS A 21 3.63 8.23 -2.39
C HIS A 21 3.69 7.65 -0.97
N MET A 22 3.03 6.52 -0.77
CA MET A 22 3.04 5.82 0.51
C MET A 22 4.17 4.79 0.53
N VAL A 23 4.91 4.75 1.64
CA VAL A 23 6.01 3.81 1.85
C VAL A 23 5.85 3.16 3.22
N ASN A 24 6.30 1.91 3.36
CA ASN A 24 6.24 1.18 4.64
C ASN A 24 4.81 1.14 5.22
N VAL A 25 3.87 0.63 4.43
CA VAL A 25 2.44 0.57 4.75
C VAL A 25 2.08 -0.77 5.39
N PHE A 26 1.33 -0.74 6.47
CA PHE A 26 0.57 -1.87 6.99
C PHE A 26 -0.86 -1.80 6.46
N ASP A 27 -1.19 -2.63 5.47
CA ASP A 27 -2.55 -2.71 4.96
C ASP A 27 -3.35 -3.75 5.73
N THR A 28 -4.31 -3.28 6.53
CA THR A 28 -5.19 -4.14 7.34
C THR A 28 -6.10 -5.04 6.49
N GLN A 29 -6.44 -4.63 5.26
CA GLN A 29 -7.20 -5.48 4.33
C GLN A 29 -6.32 -6.64 3.82
N VAL A 30 -5.06 -6.36 3.47
CA VAL A 30 -4.10 -7.39 3.08
C VAL A 30 -3.84 -8.35 4.23
N ALA A 31 -3.64 -7.83 5.46
CA ALA A 31 -3.46 -8.65 6.66
C ALA A 31 -4.65 -9.61 6.84
N HIS A 32 -5.88 -9.11 6.71
CA HIS A 32 -7.06 -9.96 6.77
C HIS A 32 -7.06 -11.05 5.68
N SER A 33 -6.81 -10.69 4.42
CA SER A 33 -6.76 -11.65 3.31
C SER A 33 -5.72 -12.75 3.52
N VAL A 34 -4.53 -12.42 4.05
CA VAL A 34 -3.48 -13.40 4.38
C VAL A 34 -3.96 -14.36 5.48
N LEU A 35 -4.61 -13.86 6.53
CA LEU A 35 -5.16 -14.71 7.59
C LEU A 35 -6.29 -15.62 7.10
N GLN A 36 -7.14 -15.13 6.19
CA GLN A 36 -8.20 -15.97 5.60
C GLN A 36 -7.63 -17.02 4.64
N HIS A 37 -6.60 -16.67 3.87
CA HIS A 37 -5.88 -17.60 3.01
C HIS A 37 -5.33 -18.78 3.81
N ASP A 38 -4.64 -18.51 4.93
CA ASP A 38 -4.10 -19.54 5.82
C ASP A 38 -5.21 -20.41 6.42
N LYS A 39 -6.25 -19.76 6.96
CA LYS A 39 -7.34 -20.44 7.66
C LYS A 39 -8.17 -21.36 6.76
N PHE A 40 -8.39 -20.96 5.51
CA PHE A 40 -9.32 -21.66 4.61
C PHE A 40 -8.65 -22.33 3.41
N GLY A 41 -7.33 -22.18 3.24
CA GLY A 41 -6.57 -22.74 2.12
C GLY A 41 -6.96 -22.18 0.75
N LYS A 42 -7.72 -21.08 0.70
CA LYS A 42 -8.19 -20.48 -0.55
C LYS A 42 -7.14 -19.54 -1.13
N PRO A 43 -6.93 -19.48 -2.45
CA PRO A 43 -5.95 -18.57 -3.04
C PRO A 43 -6.18 -17.11 -2.67
N LEU A 44 -5.10 -16.35 -2.46
CA LEU A 44 -5.16 -14.93 -2.07
C LEU A 44 -5.94 -14.06 -3.06
N HIS A 45 -5.85 -14.35 -4.37
CA HIS A 45 -6.55 -13.58 -5.40
C HIS A 45 -8.07 -13.81 -5.41
N ASP A 46 -8.53 -14.91 -4.80
CA ASP A 46 -9.95 -15.23 -4.63
C ASP A 46 -10.52 -14.63 -3.33
N MET A 47 -9.69 -14.00 -2.50
CA MET A 47 -10.14 -13.39 -1.25
C MET A 47 -10.98 -12.15 -1.52
N ARG A 48 -12.24 -12.22 -1.10
CA ARG A 48 -13.14 -11.07 -1.16
C ARG A 48 -12.61 -9.95 -0.25
N SER A 49 -12.68 -8.72 -0.74
CA SER A 49 -12.40 -7.54 0.06
C SER A 49 -13.36 -7.44 1.25
N ILE A 50 -12.81 -7.03 2.40
CA ILE A 50 -13.57 -6.71 3.60
C ILE A 50 -13.64 -5.20 3.75
N SER A 51 -14.80 -4.67 4.13
CA SER A 51 -14.94 -3.26 4.49
C SER A 51 -14.37 -3.00 5.88
N PHE A 52 -13.96 -1.76 6.15
CA PHE A 52 -13.41 -1.37 7.44
C PHE A 52 -14.34 -1.70 8.61
N VAL A 53 -15.63 -1.39 8.46
CA VAL A 53 -16.67 -1.70 9.47
C VAL A 53 -16.79 -3.21 9.72
N ASN A 54 -16.73 -4.04 8.67
CA ASN A 54 -16.77 -5.49 8.85
C ASN A 54 -15.48 -6.02 9.48
N LEU A 55 -14.33 -5.41 9.15
CA LEU A 55 -13.05 -5.75 9.76
C LEU A 55 -13.09 -5.48 11.28
N GLN A 56 -13.62 -4.33 11.70
CA GLN A 56 -13.86 -4.01 13.10
C GLN A 56 -14.75 -5.05 13.79
N ARG A 57 -15.82 -5.53 13.15
CA ARG A 57 -16.68 -6.59 13.74
C ARG A 57 -15.93 -7.89 13.98
N VAL A 58 -14.94 -8.21 13.15
CA VAL A 58 -14.16 -9.46 13.27
C VAL A 58 -13.09 -9.34 14.36
N TYR A 59 -12.36 -8.23 14.40
CA TYR A 59 -11.15 -8.10 15.23
C TYR A 59 -11.29 -7.15 16.42
N TYR A 60 -12.34 -6.33 16.47
CA TYR A 60 -12.61 -5.38 17.54
C TYR A 60 -14.11 -5.18 17.83
N PRO A 61 -14.87 -6.27 18.07
CA PRO A 61 -16.35 -6.24 18.11
C PRO A 61 -16.92 -5.39 19.25
N GLN A 62 -16.20 -5.24 20.36
CA GLN A 62 -16.67 -4.50 21.54
C GLN A 62 -16.98 -3.03 21.24
N SER A 63 -16.22 -2.41 20.32
CA SER A 63 -16.46 -1.00 19.93
C SER A 63 -17.80 -0.78 19.23
N ILE A 64 -18.17 -1.70 18.34
CA ILE A 64 -19.42 -1.59 17.57
C ILE A 64 -20.61 -1.99 18.44
N MET A 65 -20.46 -3.02 19.28
CA MET A 65 -21.54 -3.50 20.15
C MET A 65 -21.95 -2.49 21.22
N LEU A 66 -21.01 -1.65 21.68
CA LEU A 66 -21.27 -0.58 22.64
C LEU A 66 -21.66 0.74 21.97
N SER A 67 -21.62 0.82 20.64
CA SER A 67 -21.99 2.03 19.90
C SER A 67 -23.49 2.05 19.61
N ASP A 68 -24.12 3.23 19.77
CA ASP A 68 -25.51 3.47 19.33
C ASP A 68 -25.62 3.63 17.79
N VAL A 69 -24.54 3.36 17.05
CA VAL A 69 -24.46 3.61 15.61
C VAL A 69 -25.12 2.48 14.84
N THR A 70 -26.22 2.82 14.15
CA THR A 70 -26.94 1.83 13.34
C THR A 70 -26.13 1.35 12.13
N PRO A 71 -26.33 0.10 11.66
CA PRO A 71 -25.71 -0.40 10.42
C PRO A 71 -25.96 0.49 9.19
N ARG A 72 -27.10 1.19 9.15
CA ARG A 72 -27.46 2.13 8.09
C ARG A 72 -26.61 3.40 8.11
N LYS A 73 -26.25 3.90 9.30
CA LYS A 73 -25.33 5.04 9.42
C LYS A 73 -23.91 4.63 8.98
N LEU A 74 -23.45 3.44 9.39
CA LEU A 74 -22.14 2.90 9.02
C LEU A 74 -21.96 2.64 7.52
N SER A 75 -23.05 2.53 6.75
CA SER A 75 -22.99 2.32 5.30
C SER A 75 -23.04 3.60 4.47
N GLN A 76 -23.34 4.75 5.09
CA GLN A 76 -23.42 6.02 4.39
C GLN A 76 -22.05 6.67 4.30
N SER A 77 -21.63 7.01 3.07
CA SER A 77 -20.43 7.81 2.88
C SER A 77 -20.66 9.23 3.40
N PRO A 78 -19.82 9.74 4.32
CA PRO A 78 -19.98 11.10 4.82
C PRO A 78 -19.74 12.12 3.71
N ASN A 79 -20.44 13.26 3.81
CA ASN A 79 -20.24 14.37 2.88
C ASN A 79 -19.08 15.26 3.35
N TRP A 80 -17.90 14.98 2.82
CA TRP A 80 -16.67 15.73 3.11
C TRP A 80 -16.63 17.17 2.55
N GLY A 81 -17.65 17.62 1.82
CA GLY A 81 -17.71 18.97 1.23
C GLY A 81 -18.35 20.04 2.11
N ILE A 82 -19.12 19.66 3.13
CA ILE A 82 -19.84 20.60 4.00
C ILE A 82 -18.88 21.25 4.99
N ARG A 83 -18.98 22.58 5.16
CA ARG A 83 -18.17 23.36 6.11
C ARG A 83 -19.06 24.30 6.94
N PRO A 84 -18.81 24.45 8.26
CA PRO A 84 -17.86 23.68 9.07
C PRO A 84 -18.22 22.18 9.13
N MET A 85 -17.23 21.32 9.40
CA MET A 85 -17.51 19.89 9.57
C MET A 85 -18.35 19.68 10.84
N SER A 86 -19.28 18.72 10.81
CA SER A 86 -20.09 18.39 11.98
C SER A 86 -19.25 17.67 13.04
N ASP A 87 -19.62 17.85 14.31
CA ASP A 87 -18.99 17.14 15.43
C ASP A 87 -19.11 15.62 15.28
N GLU A 88 -20.22 15.11 14.73
CA GLU A 88 -20.42 13.69 14.43
C GLU A 88 -19.38 13.18 13.40
N LEU A 89 -19.10 13.94 12.34
CA LEU A 89 -18.10 13.56 11.34
C LEU A 89 -16.68 13.57 11.93
N LEU A 90 -16.37 14.59 12.73
CA LEU A 90 -15.07 14.69 13.39
C LEU A 90 -14.86 13.53 14.37
N LEU A 91 -15.84 13.27 15.23
CA LEU A 91 -15.78 12.22 16.23
C LEU A 91 -15.62 10.84 15.57
N THR A 92 -16.45 10.52 14.58
CA THR A 92 -16.35 9.25 13.85
C THR A 92 -14.99 9.10 13.16
N SER A 93 -14.46 10.16 12.54
CA SER A 93 -13.13 10.12 11.92
C SER A 93 -12.01 9.85 12.92
N VAL A 94 -12.08 10.45 14.11
CA VAL A 94 -11.11 10.23 15.19
C VAL A 94 -11.20 8.81 15.74
N GLU A 95 -12.42 8.31 15.94
CA GLU A 95 -12.67 6.93 16.40
C GLU A 95 -12.14 5.89 15.41
N GLU A 96 -12.39 6.08 14.10
CA GLU A 96 -11.87 5.19 13.06
C GLU A 96 -10.33 5.16 13.06
N ALA A 97 -9.69 6.33 13.12
CA ALA A 97 -8.23 6.44 13.18
C ALA A 97 -7.65 5.80 14.45
N HIS A 98 -8.28 6.03 15.60
CA HIS A 98 -7.87 5.43 16.87
C HIS A 98 -8.01 3.89 16.83
N CYS A 99 -9.13 3.38 16.31
CA CYS A 99 -9.38 1.95 16.18
C CYS A 99 -8.34 1.28 15.26
N LEU A 100 -8.01 1.93 14.14
CA LEU A 100 -7.05 1.42 13.17
C LEU A 100 -5.68 1.18 13.81
N LEU A 101 -5.17 2.15 14.58
CA LEU A 101 -3.85 2.07 15.19
C LEU A 101 -3.83 1.26 16.49
N SER A 102 -4.76 1.53 17.40
CA SER A 102 -4.73 0.99 18.76
C SER A 102 -5.24 -0.45 18.84
N ALA A 103 -6.20 -0.82 18.00
CA ALA A 103 -6.83 -2.15 18.06
C ALA A 103 -6.45 -3.02 16.87
N LEU A 104 -6.77 -2.56 15.65
CA LEU A 104 -6.68 -3.41 14.46
C LEU A 104 -5.24 -3.74 14.09
N HIS A 105 -4.35 -2.74 14.03
CA HIS A 105 -2.94 -2.98 13.75
C HIS A 105 -2.31 -3.94 14.77
N GLN A 106 -2.48 -3.68 16.07
CA GLN A 106 -1.92 -4.53 17.12
C GLN A 106 -2.44 -5.96 17.01
N THR A 107 -3.76 -6.13 16.87
CA THR A 107 -4.40 -7.45 16.78
C THR A 107 -3.93 -8.20 15.54
N LEU A 108 -3.99 -7.58 14.36
CA LEU A 108 -3.62 -8.23 13.10
C LEU A 108 -2.13 -8.56 13.05
N SER A 109 -1.26 -7.65 13.49
CA SER A 109 0.19 -7.89 13.54
C SER A 109 0.56 -9.08 14.42
N ASN A 110 -0.18 -9.28 15.52
CA ASN A 110 0.02 -10.42 16.42
C ASN A 110 -0.57 -11.72 15.89
N LEU A 111 -1.63 -11.64 15.08
CA LEU A 111 -2.28 -12.81 14.49
C LEU A 111 -1.55 -13.35 13.26
N ILE A 112 -0.80 -12.52 12.52
CA ILE A 112 -0.06 -12.98 11.33
C ILE A 112 1.03 -13.98 11.76
N PRO A 113 0.92 -15.25 11.32
CA PRO A 113 1.93 -16.26 11.60
C PRO A 113 3.29 -15.86 11.02
N VAL A 114 4.38 -16.22 11.70
CA VAL A 114 5.75 -15.88 11.28
C VAL A 114 6.04 -16.33 9.84
N HIS A 115 5.57 -17.52 9.46
CA HIS A 115 5.78 -18.08 8.13
C HIS A 115 5.03 -17.34 7.00
N LEU A 116 4.04 -16.51 7.33
CA LEU A 116 3.30 -15.68 6.37
C LEU A 116 3.73 -14.22 6.37
N ARG A 117 4.65 -13.81 7.25
CA ARG A 117 5.12 -12.41 7.32
C ARG A 117 5.75 -11.94 6.01
N GLY A 118 6.59 -12.77 5.38
CA GLY A 118 7.16 -12.46 4.08
C GLY A 118 6.09 -12.23 3.00
N LEU A 119 5.10 -13.13 2.93
CA LEU A 119 3.97 -12.99 1.99
C LEU A 119 3.16 -11.72 2.26
N PHE A 120 2.92 -11.39 3.53
CA PHE A 120 2.23 -10.16 3.92
C PHE A 120 2.99 -8.90 3.52
N GLU A 121 4.30 -8.85 3.77
CA GLU A 121 5.17 -7.75 3.38
C GLU A 121 5.21 -7.59 1.86
N ASP A 122 5.38 -8.68 1.11
CA ASP A 122 5.35 -8.68 -0.35
C ASP A 122 4.05 -8.11 -0.89
N LYS A 123 2.90 -8.48 -0.30
CA LYS A 123 1.60 -7.94 -0.71
C LYS A 123 1.40 -6.48 -0.34
N CYS A 124 1.90 -6.03 0.81
CA CYS A 124 1.88 -4.60 1.16
C CYS A 124 2.78 -3.78 0.23
N ILE A 125 3.94 -4.32 -0.16
CA ILE A 125 4.84 -3.70 -1.14
C ILE A 125 4.18 -3.68 -2.51
N GLU A 126 3.60 -4.78 -2.98
CA GLU A 126 2.90 -4.86 -4.27
C GLU A 126 1.83 -3.77 -4.39
N VAL A 127 1.01 -3.63 -3.34
CA VAL A 127 0.01 -2.56 -3.26
C VAL A 127 0.70 -1.19 -3.39
N SER A 128 1.79 -0.94 -2.65
CA SER A 128 2.51 0.35 -2.69
C SER A 128 3.21 0.64 -4.03
N VAL A 129 3.79 -0.37 -4.67
CA VAL A 129 4.65 -0.26 -5.87
C VAL A 129 3.85 -0.19 -7.17
N ILE A 130 2.71 -0.90 -7.27
CA ILE A 130 1.80 -0.76 -8.43
C ILE A 130 1.44 0.72 -8.66
N PHE A 131 1.37 1.55 -7.60
CA PHE A 131 1.09 2.98 -7.71
C PHE A 131 2.25 3.84 -8.17
N ALA A 132 3.48 3.51 -7.77
CA ALA A 132 4.65 4.22 -8.28
C ALA A 132 4.78 4.04 -9.80
N CYS A 133 4.41 2.85 -10.30
CA CYS A 133 4.45 2.52 -11.71
C CYS A 133 3.36 3.20 -12.55
N PHE A 134 2.17 3.43 -12.00
CA PHE A 134 1.08 4.09 -12.75
C PHE A 134 1.31 5.59 -13.00
N LEU A 135 2.31 6.21 -12.37
CA LEU A 135 2.59 7.64 -12.47
C LEU A 135 3.82 8.00 -13.32
N SER A 136 4.61 7.03 -13.78
CA SER A 136 5.79 7.32 -14.62
C SER A 136 6.33 6.06 -15.29
N GLU A 137 6.13 5.92 -16.61
CA GLU A 137 6.72 4.84 -17.42
C GLU A 137 8.26 4.74 -17.26
N GLU A 138 8.96 5.84 -16.95
CA GLU A 138 10.42 5.85 -16.81
C GLU A 138 10.97 5.58 -15.38
N LYS A 139 10.14 5.61 -14.32
CA LYS A 139 10.62 5.50 -12.91
C LYS A 139 10.32 4.17 -12.23
N CYS A 140 9.51 3.29 -12.84
CA CYS A 140 9.26 1.92 -12.36
C CYS A 140 10.56 1.15 -12.06
N ILE A 141 11.52 1.22 -12.99
CA ILE A 141 12.76 0.42 -12.93
C ILE A 141 13.58 0.81 -11.70
N PHE A 142 13.59 2.08 -11.33
CA PHE A 142 14.41 2.57 -10.22
C PHE A 142 13.90 2.07 -8.85
N TRP A 143 12.58 1.96 -8.66
CA TRP A 143 12.01 1.46 -7.40
C TRP A 143 12.03 -0.06 -7.28
N VAL A 144 11.81 -0.81 -8.37
CA VAL A 144 11.99 -2.28 -8.39
C VAL A 144 13.43 -2.65 -8.00
N LEU A 145 14.42 -1.84 -8.40
CA LEU A 145 15.82 -2.03 -8.01
C LEU A 145 16.14 -1.61 -6.56
N LEU A 146 15.40 -0.65 -5.99
CA LEU A 146 15.63 -0.19 -4.60
C LEU A 146 14.90 -1.03 -3.54
N ALA A 147 13.77 -1.65 -3.88
CA ALA A 147 12.98 -2.47 -2.97
C ALA A 147 13.45 -3.95 -2.89
N SER A 148 14.46 -4.35 -3.68
CA SER A 148 14.93 -5.74 -3.70
C SER A 148 15.82 -6.07 -2.48
N PRO A 149 15.53 -7.12 -1.69
CA PRO A 149 16.31 -7.48 -0.49
C PRO A 149 17.74 -7.96 -0.78
N THR A 150 18.09 -8.21 -2.05
CA THR A 150 19.37 -8.79 -2.47
C THR A 150 20.33 -7.76 -3.06
N ARG A 151 20.37 -6.55 -2.52
CA ARG A 151 21.27 -5.49 -2.99
C ARG A 151 22.75 -5.87 -2.71
N PRO A 152 23.63 -5.98 -3.72
CA PRO A 152 25.07 -5.99 -3.46
C PRO A 152 25.51 -4.61 -2.93
N PRO A 153 26.42 -4.55 -1.95
CA PRO A 153 26.82 -3.28 -1.35
C PRO A 153 27.34 -2.31 -2.42
N PRO A 154 27.11 -1.00 -2.27
CA PRO A 154 27.63 -0.03 -3.21
C PRO A 154 29.15 -0.18 -3.25
N MET A 155 29.68 -0.60 -4.40
CA MET A 155 31.13 -0.61 -4.59
C MET A 155 31.63 0.81 -4.38
N SER A 156 32.54 0.96 -3.41
CA SER A 156 33.24 2.21 -3.18
C SER A 156 33.86 2.63 -4.51
N PHE A 157 33.55 3.85 -4.92
CA PHE A 157 34.11 4.44 -6.12
C PHE A 157 35.64 4.49 -5.93
N ASN A 158 36.36 3.58 -6.59
CA ASN A 158 37.81 3.58 -6.58
C ASN A 158 38.27 4.36 -7.81
N PRO A 159 38.77 5.61 -7.67
CA PRO A 159 39.11 6.46 -8.80
C PRO A 159 40.31 5.96 -9.62
N GLY A 160 40.86 4.79 -9.32
CA GLY A 160 42.05 4.22 -9.95
C GLY A 160 41.85 3.06 -10.94
N SER A 161 40.63 2.66 -11.32
CA SER A 161 40.46 1.50 -12.22
C SER A 161 40.36 1.89 -13.72
N PRO A 162 41.26 1.43 -14.60
CA PRO A 162 41.31 1.82 -16.00
C PRO A 162 40.55 0.80 -16.87
N TYR A 163 39.24 0.95 -17.04
CA TYR A 163 38.51 0.21 -18.07
C TYR A 163 37.64 1.13 -18.94
N ARG A 164 38.35 1.78 -19.88
CA ARG A 164 38.06 1.85 -21.33
C ARG A 164 36.59 2.08 -21.75
N ALA A 165 36.26 3.34 -22.04
CA ALA A 165 35.12 3.68 -22.88
C ALA A 165 35.34 3.15 -24.31
N SER A 166 34.39 2.36 -24.81
CA SER A 166 34.32 1.94 -26.21
C SER A 166 33.12 2.59 -26.88
N THR A 167 33.36 3.68 -27.60
CA THR A 167 32.42 4.36 -28.49
C THR A 167 32.23 3.55 -29.79
N ARG A 168 31.03 3.00 -30.03
CA ARG A 168 30.48 2.75 -31.39
C ARG A 168 29.55 3.94 -31.67
N GLY A 169 29.67 4.77 -32.70
CA GLY A 169 30.05 4.54 -34.09
C GLY A 169 28.85 4.94 -34.96
N ARG A 170 28.62 6.25 -35.17
CA ARG A 170 27.62 6.79 -36.12
C ARG A 170 28.26 6.91 -37.51
N GLY A 171 27.71 6.23 -38.51
CA GLY A 171 27.95 6.52 -39.93
C GLY A 171 26.70 7.16 -40.56
N PRO A 172 26.83 8.12 -41.49
CA PRO A 172 25.71 8.85 -42.10
C PRO A 172 25.08 8.09 -43.29
N PRO A 173 23.85 8.45 -43.72
CA PRO A 173 23.21 7.83 -44.89
C PRO A 173 23.69 8.49 -46.20
N PRO A 174 23.69 7.75 -47.33
CA PRO A 174 24.11 8.30 -48.62
C PRO A 174 23.00 9.10 -49.32
N THR A 175 23.44 10.17 -49.97
CA THR A 175 22.69 11.17 -50.73
C THR A 175 22.28 10.67 -52.12
N TYR A 176 21.10 11.11 -52.58
CA TYR A 176 20.57 10.95 -53.94
C TYR A 176 21.45 11.64 -55.00
N MET A 177 21.55 11.07 -56.21
CA MET A 177 21.88 11.80 -57.44
C MET A 177 20.97 11.37 -58.59
N GLN A 178 20.40 12.37 -59.26
CA GLN A 178 20.32 12.40 -60.73
C GLN A 178 21.63 13.01 -61.23
#